data_AF-A0A6A5AMM2-F1
#
_entry.id   AF-A0A6A5AMM2-F1
#
_cell.length_a   1.000
_cell.length_b   1.000
_cell.length_c   1.000
_cell.angle_alpha   90.00
_cell.angle_beta   90.00
_cell.angle_gamma   90.00
#
_symmetry.space_group_name_H-M   'P 1'
#
loop_
_entity.id
_entity.type
_entity.pdbx_description
1 polymer ?
#
loop_
_entity_poly.entity_id
_entity_poly.type
_entity_poly.pdbx_seq_one_letter_code
_entity_poly.pdbx_strand_id
1 'polypeptide(L)'
;MSACQRYGVDVETRDLKKTIWPKPVLAARVEPMIVSMARAHDHDVVFTPPHYSDLQPIEMVWSKVKGDVGVHYTVDTSFADVRSRLDVAFAELPFSMIQYMEVCLALR
;
A
#
# COMPACT_ATOMS: atom_id res chain seq x y z
N MET A 1 10.65 -12.21 -17.72
CA MET A 1 10.66 -12.53 -19.17
C MET A 1 9.55 -13.50 -19.58
N SER A 2 9.11 -14.43 -18.72
CA SER A 2 8.10 -15.45 -19.07
C SER A 2 6.74 -14.89 -19.51
N ALA A 3 6.17 -13.89 -18.83
CA ALA A 3 4.87 -13.32 -19.20
C ALA A 3 4.91 -12.54 -20.53
N CYS A 4 5.97 -11.77 -20.78
CA CYS A 4 6.11 -11.00 -22.03
C CYS A 4 6.26 -11.94 -23.23
N GLN A 5 7.09 -12.98 -23.10
CA GLN A 5 7.21 -14.03 -24.12
C GLN A 5 5.88 -14.78 -24.32
N ARG A 6 5.21 -15.17 -23.23
CA ARG A 6 3.92 -15.88 -23.26
C ARG A 6 2.83 -15.09 -23.98
N TYR A 7 2.82 -13.78 -23.83
CA TYR A 7 1.80 -12.91 -24.42
C TYR A 7 2.26 -12.18 -25.69
N GLY A 8 3.43 -12.52 -26.24
CA GLY A 8 3.94 -11.94 -27.49
C GLY A 8 4.21 -10.43 -27.39
N VAL A 9 4.58 -9.96 -26.20
CA VAL A 9 4.88 -8.55 -25.96
C VAL A 9 6.34 -8.29 -26.31
N ASP A 10 6.54 -7.47 -27.34
CA ASP A 10 7.87 -7.04 -27.77
C ASP A 10 8.56 -6.26 -26.63
N VAL A 11 9.72 -6.75 -26.22
CA VAL A 11 10.52 -6.21 -25.11
C VAL A 11 12.00 -6.34 -25.46
N GLU A 12 12.74 -5.25 -25.29
CA GLU A 12 14.18 -5.24 -25.46
C GLU A 12 14.90 -5.42 -24.11
N THR A 13 16.16 -5.86 -24.13
CA THR A 13 16.96 -6.05 -22.89
C THR A 13 17.10 -4.76 -22.07
N ARG A 14 17.04 -3.60 -22.73
CA ARG A 14 17.13 -2.27 -22.08
C ARG A 14 15.80 -1.75 -21.56
N ASP A 15 14.68 -2.41 -21.85
CA ASP A 15 13.38 -1.97 -21.39
C ASP A 15 13.29 -2.05 -19.86
N LEU A 16 12.81 -0.97 -19.27
CA LEU A 16 12.62 -0.88 -17.82
C LEU A 16 11.27 -1.46 -17.44
N LYS A 17 11.18 -1.95 -16.21
CA LYS A 17 9.91 -2.41 -15.61
C LYS A 17 8.78 -1.39 -15.85
N LYS A 18 9.06 -0.10 -15.64
CA LYS A 18 8.11 1.01 -15.82
C LYS A 18 7.63 1.21 -17.27
N THR A 19 8.37 0.77 -18.28
CA THR A 19 7.96 0.86 -19.70
C THR A 19 7.22 -0.39 -20.16
N ILE A 20 7.47 -1.53 -19.52
CA ILE A 20 6.85 -2.83 -19.85
C ILE A 20 5.45 -2.96 -19.25
N TRP A 21 5.26 -2.66 -17.96
CA TRP A 21 3.96 -2.89 -17.28
C TRP A 21 2.78 -2.07 -17.80
N PRO A 22 2.94 -0.83 -18.26
CA PRO A 22 1.82 -0.07 -18.84
C PRO A 22 1.30 -0.65 -20.15
N LYS A 23 2.00 -1.62 -20.78
CA LYS A 23 1.54 -2.24 -22.02
C LYS A 23 0.20 -2.96 -21.76
N PRO A 24 -0.90 -2.60 -22.46
CA PRO A 24 -2.26 -3.07 -22.15
C PRO A 24 -2.40 -4.59 -22.09
N VAL A 25 -1.65 -5.31 -22.94
CA VAL A 25 -1.66 -6.77 -22.99
C VAL A 25 -1.23 -7.40 -21.67
N LEU A 26 -0.24 -6.82 -20.97
CA LEU A 26 0.23 -7.35 -19.69
C LEU A 26 -0.68 -6.91 -18.55
N ALA A 27 -1.05 -5.62 -18.52
CA ALA A 27 -1.96 -5.10 -17.50
C ALA A 27 -3.31 -5.85 -17.44
N ALA A 28 -3.82 -6.29 -18.59
CA ALA A 28 -5.09 -7.03 -18.66
C ALA A 28 -4.96 -8.55 -18.41
N ARG A 29 -3.77 -9.13 -18.52
CA ARG A 29 -3.58 -10.61 -18.56
C ARG A 29 -2.64 -11.16 -17.49
N VAL A 30 -1.96 -10.28 -16.76
CA VAL A 30 -1.07 -10.68 -15.67
C VAL A 30 -1.71 -10.25 -14.36
N GLU A 31 -2.18 -11.23 -13.62
CA GLU A 31 -2.62 -11.01 -12.25
C GLU A 31 -1.42 -10.63 -11.37
N PRO A 32 -1.49 -9.53 -10.60
CA PRO A 32 -0.43 -9.19 -9.67
C PRO A 32 -0.27 -10.29 -8.60
N MET A 33 0.97 -10.65 -8.28
CA MET A 33 1.28 -11.68 -7.29
C MET A 33 0.60 -11.45 -5.93
N ILE A 34 0.38 -10.19 -5.53
CA ILE A 34 -0.31 -9.88 -4.28
C ILE A 34 -1.77 -10.34 -4.28
N VAL A 35 -2.43 -10.39 -5.44
CA VAL A 35 -3.81 -10.87 -5.57
C VAL A 35 -3.87 -12.37 -5.33
N SER A 36 -2.96 -13.14 -5.93
CA SER A 36 -2.91 -14.59 -5.70
C SER A 36 -2.53 -14.94 -4.27
N MET A 37 -1.61 -14.18 -3.66
CA MET A 37 -1.26 -14.34 -2.24
C MET A 37 -2.45 -14.04 -1.32
N ALA A 38 -3.18 -12.95 -1.56
CA ALA A 38 -4.36 -12.61 -0.77
C ALA A 38 -5.44 -13.69 -0.87
N ARG A 39 -5.75 -14.17 -2.08
CA ARG A 39 -6.75 -15.24 -2.27
C ARG A 39 -6.36 -16.56 -1.63
N ALA A 40 -5.07 -16.88 -1.56
CA ALA A 40 -4.59 -18.07 -0.85
C ALA A 40 -4.85 -17.99 0.68
N HIS A 41 -5.16 -16.80 1.18
CA HIS A 41 -5.56 -16.52 2.56
C HIS A 41 -7.03 -16.07 2.67
N ASP A 42 -7.88 -16.39 1.68
CA ASP A 42 -9.30 -16.02 1.65
C ASP A 42 -9.57 -14.50 1.74
N HIS A 43 -8.66 -13.71 1.16
CA HIS A 43 -8.77 -12.26 1.08
C HIS A 43 -8.82 -11.76 -0.37
N ASP A 44 -9.58 -10.70 -0.60
CA ASP A 44 -9.61 -9.97 -1.87
C ASP A 44 -8.75 -8.70 -1.82
N VAL A 45 -8.15 -8.36 -2.96
CA VAL A 45 -7.38 -7.12 -3.13
C VAL A 45 -8.25 -6.09 -3.83
N VAL A 46 -8.50 -4.97 -3.14
CA VAL A 46 -9.18 -3.79 -3.70
C VAL A 46 -8.14 -2.76 -4.11
N PHE A 47 -8.15 -2.36 -5.39
CA PHE A 47 -7.25 -1.33 -5.90
C PHE A 47 -7.87 0.06 -5.77
N THR A 48 -7.10 1.02 -5.26
CA THR A 48 -7.46 2.44 -5.33
C THR A 48 -6.92 3.06 -6.62
N PRO A 49 -7.62 4.04 -7.22
CA PRO A 49 -7.11 4.80 -8.35
C PRO A 49 -5.74 5.45 -8.06
N PRO A 50 -4.87 5.60 -9.07
CA PRO A 50 -3.58 6.26 -8.89
C PRO A 50 -3.77 7.73 -8.51
N HIS A 51 -2.89 8.25 -7.65
CA HIS A 51 -2.88 9.64 -7.15
C HIS A 51 -4.02 10.03 -6.17
N TYR A 52 -4.81 9.07 -5.71
CA TYR A 52 -5.87 9.29 -4.70
C TYR A 52 -5.56 8.57 -3.39
N SER A 53 -4.58 9.11 -2.66
CA SER A 53 -4.19 8.57 -1.34
C SER A 53 -5.27 8.80 -0.28
N ASP A 54 -6.11 9.83 -0.45
CA ASP A 54 -7.28 10.10 0.39
C ASP A 54 -8.31 8.97 0.38
N LEU A 55 -8.33 8.14 -0.67
CA LEU A 55 -9.17 6.95 -0.75
C LEU A 55 -8.58 5.74 -0.03
N GLN A 56 -7.37 5.84 0.51
CA GLN A 56 -6.73 4.79 1.30
C GLN A 56 -6.93 5.11 2.78
N PRO A 57 -7.84 4.40 3.48
CA PRO A 57 -8.20 4.78 4.85
C PRO A 57 -7.00 4.80 5.82
N ILE A 58 -5.96 3.99 5.54
CA ILE A 58 -4.72 3.95 6.32
C ILE A 58 -3.96 5.29 6.34
N GLU A 59 -4.14 6.15 5.33
CA GLU A 59 -3.49 7.48 5.30
C GLU A 59 -3.97 8.38 6.43
N MET A 60 -5.22 8.26 6.86
CA MET A 60 -5.75 8.99 8.02
C MET A 60 -5.04 8.57 9.31
N VAL A 61 -4.87 7.26 9.50
CA VAL A 61 -4.13 6.69 10.64
C VAL A 61 -2.68 7.18 10.64
N TRP A 62 -2.01 7.09 9.49
CA TRP A 62 -0.63 7.55 9.36
C TRP A 62 -0.47 9.05 9.58
N SER A 63 -1.42 9.88 9.14
CA SER A 63 -1.40 11.33 9.37
C SER A 63 -1.34 11.66 10.87
N LYS A 64 -2.18 10.98 11.68
CA LYS A 64 -2.19 11.15 13.14
C LYS A 64 -0.90 10.64 13.78
N VAL A 65 -0.57 9.37 13.54
CA VAL A 65 0.59 8.69 14.16
C VAL A 65 1.89 9.41 13.85
N LYS A 66 2.09 9.87 12.61
CA LYS A 66 3.30 10.64 12.25
C LYS A 66 3.37 11.98 12.99
N GLY A 67 2.24 12.66 13.17
CA GLY A 67 2.19 13.91 13.93
C GLY A 67 2.60 13.69 15.39
N ASP A 68 2.04 12.67 16.03
CA ASP A 68 2.31 12.36 17.44
C ASP A 68 3.76 11.90 17.67
N VAL A 69 4.30 11.04 16.80
CA VAL A 69 5.69 10.57 16.95
C VAL A 69 6.68 11.67 16.58
N GLY A 70 6.38 12.44 15.53
CA GLY A 70 7.27 13.44 14.95
C GLY A 70 7.52 14.64 15.86
N VAL A 71 6.54 15.04 16.68
CA VAL A 71 6.69 16.18 17.61
C VAL A 71 7.78 15.95 18.67
N HIS A 72 8.10 14.69 18.96
CA HIS A 72 9.13 14.30 19.94
C HIS A 72 10.53 14.13 19.33
N TYR A 73 10.71 14.47 18.05
CA TYR A 73 12.01 14.34 17.39
C TYR A 73 13.08 15.26 18.00
N THR A 74 14.25 14.69 18.25
CA THR A 74 15.49 15.37 18.63
C THR A 74 16.65 14.77 17.83
N VAL A 75 17.79 15.46 17.78
CA VAL A 75 18.99 14.96 17.08
C VAL A 75 19.53 13.63 17.63
N ASP A 76 19.21 13.31 18.88
CA ASP A 76 19.61 12.07 19.55
C ASP A 76 18.55 10.96 19.46
N THR A 77 17.43 11.20 18.77
CA THR A 77 16.35 10.22 18.64
C THR A 77 16.82 9.01 17.85
N SER A 78 16.77 7.83 18.48
CA SER A 78 17.14 6.56 17.87
C SER A 78 15.96 5.84 17.22
N PHE A 79 16.22 4.80 16.43
CA PHE A 79 15.17 3.93 15.91
C PHE A 79 14.38 3.21 17.02
N ALA A 80 15.02 2.91 18.16
CA ALA A 80 14.34 2.29 19.29
C ALA A 80 13.33 3.26 19.93
N ASP A 81 13.69 4.54 20.03
CA ASP A 81 12.78 5.58 20.50
C ASP A 81 11.59 5.74 19.56
N VAL A 82 11.84 5.79 18.24
CA VAL A 82 10.77 5.86 17.24
C VAL A 82 9.84 4.65 17.35
N ARG A 83 10.40 3.44 17.52
CA ARG A 83 9.60 2.23 17.67
C ARG A 83 8.69 2.28 18.90
N SER A 84 9.25 2.63 20.05
CA SER A 84 8.50 2.76 21.31
C SER A 84 7.37 3.79 21.19
N ARG A 85 7.64 4.94 20.56
CA ARG A 85 6.65 5.99 20.33
C ARG A 85 5.56 5.57 19.36
N LEU A 86 5.88 4.79 18.32
CA LEU A 86 4.88 4.22 17.43
C LEU A 86 3.95 3.28 18.19
N ASP A 87 4.49 2.38 19.02
CA ASP A 87 3.67 1.44 19.80
C ASP A 87 2.68 2.20 20.73
N VAL A 88 3.11 3.31 21.35
CA VAL A 88 2.23 4.21 22.14
C VAL A 88 1.19 4.91 21.26
N ALA A 89 1.62 5.54 20.16
CA ALA A 89 0.72 6.31 19.29
C ALA A 89 -0.38 5.44 18.67
N PHE A 90 -0.07 4.19 18.31
CA PHE A 90 -1.08 3.24 17.81
C PHE A 90 -2.07 2.80 18.91
N ALA A 91 -1.61 2.63 20.15
CA ALA A 91 -2.47 2.26 21.28
C ALA A 91 -3.45 3.38 21.67
N GLU A 92 -3.10 4.63 21.40
CA GLU A 92 -3.91 5.82 21.71
C GLU A 92 -4.82 6.27 20.55
N LEU A 93 -4.87 5.51 19.45
CA LEU A 93 -5.73 5.86 18.32
C LEU A 93 -7.22 5.87 18.73
N PRO A 94 -7.96 6.95 18.40
CA PRO A 94 -9.38 7.01 18.71
C PRO A 94 -10.15 5.90 17.99
N PHE A 95 -11.06 5.23 18.71
CA PHE A 95 -11.90 4.18 18.13
C PHE A 95 -12.70 4.66 16.91
N SER A 96 -13.14 5.92 16.90
CA SER A 96 -13.83 6.52 15.75
C SER A 96 -12.99 6.46 14.47
N MET A 97 -11.68 6.70 14.57
CA MET A 97 -10.74 6.65 13.43
C MET A 97 -10.63 5.23 12.86
N ILE A 98 -10.73 4.22 13.73
CA ILE A 98 -10.72 2.80 13.33
C ILE A 98 -12.06 2.43 12.67
N GLN A 99 -13.18 2.88 13.22
CA GLN A 99 -14.51 2.55 12.69
C GLN A 99 -14.77 3.14 11.29
N TYR A 100 -14.27 4.34 10.99
CA TYR A 100 -14.35 4.92 9.64
C TYR A 100 -13.66 4.03 8.57
N MET A 101 -12.65 3.24 8.95
CA MET A 101 -11.98 2.31 8.03
C MET A 101 -12.93 1.20 7.55
N GLU A 102 -13.74 0.65 8.47
CA GLU A 102 -14.63 -0.47 8.21
C GLU A 102 -15.80 -0.06 7.30
N VAL A 103 -16.33 1.15 7.51
CA VAL A 103 -17.41 1.72 6.68
C VAL A 103 -16.92 2.02 5.26
N CYS A 104 -15.71 2.56 5.10
CA CYS A 104 -15.13 2.83 3.77
C CYS A 104 -14.88 1.55 2.95
N LEU A 105 -14.63 0.42 3.62
CA LEU A 105 -14.48 -0.89 2.97
C LEU A 105 -15.85 -1.52 2.65
N ALA A 106 -16.88 -1.30 3.48
CA ALA A 106 -18.22 -1.85 3.28
C ALA A 106 -19.07 -1.12 2.22
N LEU A 107 -18.68 0.09 1.81
CA LEU A 107 -19.38 0.90 0.80
C LEU A 107 -18.85 0.72 -0.63
N ARG A 108 -18.05 -0.31 -0.89
CA ARG A 108 -17.54 -0.67 -2.23
C ARG A 108 -18.07 -2.01 -2.71
#